data_AF-A0A699RB60-F1
#
_entry.id   AF-A0A699RB60-F1
#
_cell.length_a   1.000
_cell.length_b   1.000
_cell.length_c   1.000
_cell.angle_alpha   90.00
_cell.angle_beta   90.00
_cell.angle_gamma   90.00
#
_symmetry.space_group_name_H-M   'P 1'
#
loop_
_entity.id
_entity.type
_entity.pdbx_description
1 polymer ?
#
loop_
_entity_poly.entity_id
_entity_poly.type
_entity_poly.pdbx_seq_one_letter_code
_entity_poly.pdbx_strand_id
1 'polypeptide(L)'
;VSTHKVAKDLWERIQMLMQGTSLTKRERECKLYDAFDKFAYQKGDILRDFYLRFLLLLNDMNMYNMKLEQFQVNMKFLNTLHPEWSKFVTDVKLVRDLHTTNVDQLYAYLGQHEYRANEVRLMYERHSDPLALISQHQLNMTTYQHHQQSYHQPQF
;
A
#
# COMPACT_ATOMS: atom_id res chain seq x y z
N VAL A 1 58.02 4.37 -2.94
CA VAL A 1 56.58 4.34 -3.29
C VAL A 1 56.22 5.71 -3.85
N SER A 2 55.61 5.82 -5.03
CA SER A 2 55.28 7.15 -5.58
C SER A 2 54.12 7.77 -4.80
N THR A 3 54.18 9.08 -4.57
CA THR A 3 53.16 9.88 -3.87
C THR A 3 51.77 9.72 -4.49
N HIS A 4 51.70 9.55 -5.81
CA HIS A 4 50.45 9.26 -6.54
C HIS A 4 49.81 7.93 -6.11
N LYS A 5 50.60 6.88 -5.86
CA LYS A 5 50.07 5.58 -5.44
C LYS A 5 49.43 5.66 -4.05
N VAL A 6 50.09 6.37 -3.13
CA VAL A 6 49.57 6.61 -1.77
C VAL A 6 48.28 7.45 -1.81
N ALA A 7 48.23 8.50 -2.63
CA ALA A 7 47.04 9.34 -2.77
C ALA A 7 45.85 8.57 -3.35
N LYS A 8 46.09 7.73 -4.37
CA LYS A 8 45.06 6.87 -4.96
C LYS A 8 44.49 5.88 -3.93
N ASP A 9 45.35 5.19 -3.19
CA ASP A 9 44.93 4.23 -2.17
C ASP A 9 44.13 4.92 -1.03
N LEU A 10 44.51 6.15 -0.66
CA LEU A 10 43.79 6.93 0.36
C LEU A 10 42.38 7.32 -0.12
N TRP A 11 42.26 7.76 -1.37
CA TRP A 11 40.98 8.12 -1.98
C TRP A 11 40.04 6.92 -2.07
N GLU A 12 40.54 5.76 -2.50
CA GLU A 12 39.77 4.51 -2.55
C GLU A 12 39.28 4.08 -1.15
N ARG A 13 40.09 4.25 -0.11
CA ARG A 13 39.67 3.99 1.29
C ARG A 13 38.61 4.96 1.79
N ILE A 14 38.73 6.26 1.48
CA ILE A 14 37.71 7.26 1.83
C ILE A 14 36.40 6.94 1.10
N GLN A 15 36.46 6.57 -0.18
CA GLN A 15 35.29 6.10 -0.93
C GLN A 15 34.64 4.88 -0.28
N MET A 16 35.41 3.86 0.15
CA MET A 16 34.86 2.72 0.87
C MET A 16 34.25 3.10 2.23
N LEU A 17 34.79 4.09 2.93
CA LEU A 17 34.22 4.55 4.22
C LEU A 17 32.91 5.31 4.00
N MET A 18 32.83 6.14 2.96
CA MET A 18 31.62 6.93 2.65
C MET A 18 30.50 6.08 2.03
N GLN A 19 30.84 5.14 1.14
CA GLN A 19 29.87 4.31 0.42
C GLN A 19 29.61 2.96 1.09
N GLY A 20 30.49 2.55 2.01
CA GLY A 20 30.53 1.21 2.58
C GLY A 20 31.44 0.26 1.79
N THR A 21 31.77 -0.88 2.39
CA THR A 21 32.43 -2.00 1.70
C THR A 21 31.44 -2.72 0.77
N SER A 22 31.95 -3.47 -0.20
CA SER A 22 31.11 -4.34 -1.06
C SER A 22 30.22 -5.29 -0.25
N LEU A 23 30.71 -5.78 0.90
CA LEU A 23 29.94 -6.59 1.85
C LEU A 23 28.74 -5.80 2.40
N THR A 24 28.96 -4.58 2.90
CA THR A 24 27.86 -3.72 3.38
C THR A 24 26.89 -3.30 2.26
N LYS A 25 27.38 -3.15 1.02
CA LYS A 25 26.52 -2.89 -0.15
C LYS A 25 25.60 -4.08 -0.41
N ARG A 26 26.14 -5.29 -0.46
CA ARG A 26 25.36 -6.52 -0.67
C ARG A 26 24.34 -6.77 0.45
N GLU A 27 24.71 -6.49 1.70
CA GLU A 27 23.78 -6.55 2.85
C GLU A 27 22.62 -5.55 2.69
N ARG A 28 22.89 -4.34 2.21
CA ARG A 28 21.84 -3.33 1.94
C ARG A 28 20.94 -3.75 0.78
N GLU A 29 21.50 -4.24 -0.31
CA GLU A 29 20.73 -4.78 -1.44
C GLU A 29 19.80 -5.92 -0.99
N CYS A 30 20.29 -6.84 -0.15
CA CYS A 30 19.48 -7.93 0.40
C CYS A 30 18.33 -7.40 1.26
N LYS A 31 18.59 -6.41 2.14
CA LYS A 31 17.55 -5.77 2.95
C LYS A 31 16.48 -5.07 2.10
N LEU A 32 16.88 -4.44 1.01
CA LEU A 32 15.95 -3.76 0.09
C LEU A 32 15.10 -4.75 -0.70
N TYR A 33 15.68 -5.87 -1.16
CA TYR A 33 14.89 -6.96 -1.77
C TYR A 33 13.86 -7.52 -0.78
N ASP A 34 14.27 -7.78 0.47
CA ASP A 34 13.36 -8.23 1.52
C ASP A 34 12.24 -7.21 1.81
N ALA A 35 12.59 -5.91 1.84
CA ALA A 35 11.62 -4.84 2.04
C ALA A 35 10.64 -4.74 0.87
N PHE A 36 11.10 -4.91 -0.36
CA PHE A 36 10.25 -4.96 -1.55
C PHE A 36 9.35 -6.19 -1.56
N ASP A 37 9.88 -7.37 -1.22
CA ASP A 37 9.10 -8.60 -1.15
C ASP A 37 8.02 -8.54 -0.06
N LYS A 38 8.35 -7.98 1.11
CA LYS A 38 7.43 -7.84 2.24
C LYS A 38 6.60 -6.55 2.20
N PHE A 39 6.76 -5.71 1.17
CA PHE A 39 6.04 -4.45 1.07
C PHE A 39 4.53 -4.72 1.09
N ALA A 40 3.82 -4.02 1.97
CA ALA A 40 2.40 -4.21 2.24
C ALA A 40 1.67 -2.87 2.35
N TYR A 41 0.38 -2.88 2.02
CA TYR A 41 -0.54 -1.80 2.37
C TYR A 41 -0.84 -1.90 3.87
N GLN A 42 -0.59 -0.84 4.62
CA GLN A 42 -0.66 -0.86 6.08
C GLN A 42 -2.04 -0.42 6.56
N LYS A 43 -2.43 -0.90 7.74
CA LYS A 43 -3.69 -0.47 8.36
C LYS A 43 -3.64 1.03 8.67
N GLY A 44 -4.62 1.76 8.17
CA GLY A 44 -4.71 3.21 8.33
C GLY A 44 -4.07 4.02 7.20
N ASP A 45 -3.39 3.37 6.25
CA ASP A 45 -2.92 4.07 5.05
C ASP A 45 -4.09 4.60 4.23
N ILE A 46 -3.96 5.85 3.78
CA ILE A 46 -4.66 6.34 2.58
C ILE A 46 -3.82 6.04 1.33
N LEU A 47 -4.43 6.10 0.14
CA LEU A 47 -3.75 5.76 -1.12
C LEU A 47 -2.45 6.57 -1.30
N ARG A 48 -2.47 7.85 -0.91
CA ARG A 48 -1.31 8.74 -0.98
C ARG A 48 -0.14 8.24 -0.12
N ASP A 49 -0.40 7.81 1.11
CA ASP A 49 0.66 7.38 2.03
C ASP A 49 1.31 6.08 1.54
N PHE A 50 0.48 5.13 1.10
CA PHE A 50 0.94 3.91 0.42
C PHE A 50 1.84 4.23 -0.78
N TYR A 51 1.41 5.12 -1.67
CA TYR A 51 2.15 5.52 -2.86
C TYR A 51 3.50 6.15 -2.51
N LEU A 52 3.53 7.08 -1.55
CA LEU A 52 4.77 7.73 -1.13
C LEU A 52 5.77 6.74 -0.51
N ARG A 53 5.30 5.80 0.33
CA ARG A 53 6.17 4.73 0.88
C ARG A 53 6.72 3.83 -0.22
N PHE A 54 5.90 3.51 -1.23
CA PHE A 54 6.34 2.69 -2.37
C PHE A 54 7.39 3.41 -3.22
N LEU A 55 7.18 4.69 -3.55
CA LEU A 55 8.17 5.49 -4.27
C LEU A 55 9.48 5.65 -3.51
N LEU A 56 9.43 5.86 -2.19
CA LEU A 56 10.63 5.92 -1.36
C LEU A 56 11.45 4.63 -1.49
N LEU A 57 10.79 3.47 -1.39
CA LEU A 57 11.45 2.18 -1.56
C LEU A 57 12.06 2.00 -2.96
N LEU A 58 11.35 2.39 -4.02
CA LEU A 58 11.89 2.33 -5.39
C LEU A 58 13.09 3.25 -5.57
N ASN A 59 13.06 4.44 -4.99
CA ASN A 59 14.17 5.39 -5.03
C ASN A 59 15.40 4.82 -4.31
N ASP A 60 15.21 4.22 -3.13
CA ASP A 60 16.28 3.56 -2.40
C ASP A 60 16.89 2.40 -3.22
N MET A 61 16.06 1.57 -3.86
CA MET A 61 16.53 0.49 -4.74
C MET A 61 17.32 1.03 -5.95
N ASN A 62 16.81 2.08 -6.60
CA ASN A 62 17.46 2.71 -7.74
C ASN A 62 18.82 3.34 -7.36
N MET A 63 18.94 3.92 -6.16
CA MET A 63 20.19 4.47 -5.65
C MET A 63 21.31 3.41 -5.56
N TYR A 64 20.95 2.14 -5.30
CA TYR A 64 21.91 1.02 -5.30
C TYR A 64 22.07 0.35 -6.67
N ASN A 65 21.49 0.90 -7.75
CA ASN A 65 21.46 0.34 -9.10
C ASN A 65 20.75 -1.03 -9.19
N MET A 66 19.79 -1.28 -8.29
CA MET A 66 18.95 -2.48 -8.35
C MET A 66 17.91 -2.30 -9.45
N LYS A 67 18.10 -2.99 -10.58
CA LYS A 67 17.17 -2.90 -11.71
C LYS A 67 15.99 -3.84 -11.49
N LEU A 68 14.79 -3.27 -11.33
CA LEU A 68 13.53 -3.99 -11.41
C LEU A 68 12.88 -3.70 -12.77
N GLU A 69 12.29 -4.71 -13.38
CA GLU A 69 11.51 -4.48 -14.59
C GLU A 69 10.22 -3.72 -14.25
N GLN A 70 9.79 -2.84 -15.16
CA GLN A 70 8.57 -2.03 -14.97
C GLN A 70 7.35 -2.90 -14.66
N PHE A 71 7.25 -4.06 -15.31
CA PHE A 71 6.19 -5.05 -15.04
C PHE A 71 6.22 -5.54 -13.59
N GLN A 72 7.41 -5.85 -13.04
CA GLN A 72 7.55 -6.32 -11.65
C GLN A 72 7.15 -5.22 -10.66
N VAL A 73 7.57 -3.98 -10.92
CA VAL A 73 7.21 -2.82 -10.10
C VAL A 73 5.69 -2.60 -10.11
N ASN A 74 5.08 -2.59 -11.30
CA ASN A 74 3.65 -2.37 -11.45
C ASN A 74 2.82 -3.50 -10.85
N MET A 75 3.21 -4.75 -11.09
CA MET A 75 2.55 -5.91 -10.50
C MET A 75 2.64 -5.88 -8.97
N LYS A 76 3.81 -5.52 -8.41
CA LYS A 76 3.96 -5.37 -6.96
C LYS A 76 3.05 -4.27 -6.43
N PHE A 77 3.06 -3.08 -7.05
CA PHE A 77 2.22 -1.96 -6.65
C PHE A 77 0.73 -2.35 -6.60
N LEU A 78 0.23 -2.96 -7.68
CA LEU A 78 -1.19 -3.33 -7.80
C LEU A 78 -1.60 -4.49 -6.89
N ASN A 79 -0.78 -5.53 -6.77
CA ASN A 79 -1.09 -6.71 -5.95
C ASN A 79 -1.05 -6.42 -4.44
N THR A 80 -0.39 -5.33 -4.05
CA THR A 80 -0.24 -4.98 -2.64
C THR A 80 -1.42 -4.16 -2.11
N LEU A 81 -2.24 -3.58 -2.99
CA LEU A 81 -3.41 -2.79 -2.60
C LEU A 81 -4.43 -3.64 -1.82
N HIS A 82 -5.13 -2.99 -0.89
CA HIS A 82 -6.15 -3.63 -0.06
C HIS A 82 -7.39 -4.05 -0.91
N PRO A 83 -8.18 -5.06 -0.51
CA PRO A 83 -9.20 -5.68 -1.38
C PRO A 83 -10.30 -4.75 -1.93
N GLU A 84 -10.58 -3.60 -1.33
CA GLU A 84 -11.50 -2.58 -1.85
C GLU A 84 -11.07 -2.04 -3.21
N TRP A 85 -9.79 -2.16 -3.56
CA TRP A 85 -9.23 -1.77 -4.85
C TRP A 85 -9.31 -2.87 -5.93
N SER A 86 -9.77 -4.07 -5.58
CA SER A 86 -9.71 -5.29 -6.43
C SER A 86 -10.32 -5.10 -7.83
N LYS A 87 -11.45 -4.39 -7.92
CA LYS A 87 -12.08 -4.07 -9.21
C LYS A 87 -11.15 -3.24 -10.10
N PHE A 88 -10.62 -2.14 -9.56
CA PHE A 88 -9.75 -1.22 -10.30
C PHE A 88 -8.41 -1.86 -10.66
N VAL A 89 -7.88 -2.73 -9.79
CA VAL A 89 -6.68 -3.53 -10.08
C VAL A 89 -6.93 -4.46 -11.27
N THR A 90 -8.09 -5.12 -11.32
CA THR A 90 -8.47 -5.98 -12.45
C THR A 90 -8.60 -5.17 -13.73
N ASP A 91 -9.29 -4.04 -13.69
CA ASP A 91 -9.48 -3.16 -14.86
C ASP A 91 -8.13 -2.68 -15.42
N VAL A 92 -7.20 -2.27 -14.56
CA VAL A 92 -5.83 -1.90 -14.97
C VAL A 92 -5.11 -3.06 -15.65
N LYS A 93 -5.14 -4.26 -15.05
CA LYS A 93 -4.45 -5.44 -15.59
C LYS A 93 -5.00 -5.89 -16.95
N LEU A 94 -6.27 -5.59 -17.24
CA LEU A 94 -6.91 -5.92 -18.52
C LEU A 94 -6.64 -4.88 -19.60
N VAL A 95 -6.61 -3.60 -19.25
CA VAL A 95 -6.67 -2.49 -20.22
C VAL A 95 -5.33 -1.78 -20.39
N ARG A 96 -4.42 -1.87 -19.41
CA ARG A 96 -3.11 -1.18 -19.44
C ARG A 96 -1.98 -2.14 -19.76
N ASP A 97 -1.02 -1.66 -20.55
CA ASP A 97 0.25 -2.34 -20.71
C ASP A 97 1.14 -2.10 -19.49
N LEU A 98 1.30 -3.13 -18.66
CA LEU A 98 2.09 -3.07 -17.43
C LEU A 98 3.60 -3.04 -17.69
N HIS A 99 4.08 -3.26 -18.92
CA HIS A 99 5.51 -3.13 -19.25
C HIS A 99 5.94 -1.69 -19.49
N THR A 100 5.00 -0.81 -19.86
CA THR A 100 5.31 0.57 -20.28
C THR A 100 4.65 1.63 -19.41
N THR A 101 3.53 1.30 -18.76
CA THR A 101 2.86 2.20 -17.81
C THR A 101 3.78 2.45 -16.62
N ASN A 102 3.93 3.70 -16.17
CA ASN A 102 4.69 4.01 -14.96
C ASN A 102 3.79 4.04 -13.71
N VAL A 103 4.40 4.00 -12.52
CA VAL A 103 3.66 3.96 -11.25
C VAL A 103 2.80 5.21 -11.04
N ASP A 104 3.25 6.37 -11.52
CA ASP A 104 2.53 7.64 -11.35
C ASP A 104 1.22 7.65 -12.14
N GLN A 105 1.21 7.04 -13.33
CA GLN A 105 0.01 6.85 -14.13
C GLN A 105 -0.98 5.90 -13.45
N LEU A 106 -0.49 4.82 -12.84
CA LEU A 106 -1.33 3.91 -12.05
C LEU A 106 -1.91 4.62 -10.82
N TYR A 107 -1.09 5.39 -10.11
CA TYR A 107 -1.52 6.19 -8.97
C TYR A 107 -2.59 7.21 -9.37
N ALA A 108 -2.39 7.95 -10.46
CA ALA A 108 -3.37 8.92 -10.96
C ALA A 108 -4.71 8.27 -11.31
N TYR A 109 -4.69 7.09 -11.94
CA TYR A 109 -5.89 6.31 -12.22
C TYR A 109 -6.61 5.88 -10.94
N LEU A 110 -5.88 5.33 -9.95
CA LEU A 110 -6.47 4.92 -8.68
C LEU A 110 -7.05 6.12 -7.91
N GLY A 111 -6.36 7.27 -7.94
CA GLY A 111 -6.84 8.50 -7.30
C GLY A 111 -8.20 8.97 -7.84
N GLN A 112 -8.48 8.78 -9.13
CA GLN A 112 -9.80 9.07 -9.71
C GLN A 112 -10.92 8.18 -9.19
N HIS A 113 -10.56 7.01 -8.64
CA HIS A 113 -11.48 6.00 -8.15
C HIS A 113 -11.48 5.85 -6.62
N GLU A 114 -10.74 6.69 -5.90
CA GLU A 114 -10.57 6.59 -4.44
C GLU A 114 -11.89 6.70 -3.68
N TYR A 115 -12.80 7.57 -4.12
CA TYR A 115 -14.15 7.66 -3.53
C TYR A 115 -14.88 6.30 -3.57
N ARG A 116 -14.84 5.61 -4.72
CA ARG A 116 -15.52 4.32 -4.90
C ARG A 116 -14.85 3.20 -4.10
N ALA A 117 -13.53 3.18 -4.03
CA ALA A 117 -12.81 2.23 -3.18
C ALA A 117 -13.17 2.45 -1.69
N ASN A 118 -13.25 3.70 -1.25
CA ASN A 118 -13.63 4.03 0.12
C ASN A 118 -15.09 3.63 0.45
N GLU A 119 -16.03 3.75 -0.49
CA GLU A 119 -17.40 3.22 -0.31
C GLU A 119 -17.40 1.71 -0.03
N VAL A 120 -16.60 0.96 -0.81
CA VAL A 120 -16.47 -0.49 -0.65
C VAL A 120 -15.85 -0.84 0.71
N ARG A 121 -14.78 -0.13 1.13
CA ARG A 121 -14.17 -0.31 2.45
C ARG A 121 -15.16 -0.10 3.59
N LEU A 122 -15.91 1.01 3.57
CA LEU A 122 -16.91 1.33 4.60
C LEU A 122 -18.06 0.31 4.63
N MET A 123 -18.46 -0.22 3.46
CA MET A 123 -19.45 -1.29 3.38
C MET A 123 -18.94 -2.56 4.09
N TYR A 124 -17.72 -2.99 3.80
CA TYR A 124 -17.12 -4.13 4.48
C TYR A 124 -17.02 -3.92 5.99
N GLU A 125 -16.55 -2.76 6.45
CA GLU A 125 -16.46 -2.45 7.89
C GLU A 125 -17.82 -2.55 8.59
N ARG A 126 -18.90 -2.06 7.95
CA ARG A 126 -20.26 -2.12 8.51
C ARG A 126 -20.84 -3.53 8.58
N HIS A 127 -20.48 -4.40 7.64
CA HIS A 127 -21.00 -5.77 7.57
C HIS A 127 -20.09 -6.81 8.23
N SER A 128 -18.86 -6.44 8.61
CA SER A 128 -17.89 -7.34 9.23
C SER A 128 -17.97 -7.41 10.76
N ASP A 129 -18.82 -6.58 11.40
CA ASP A 129 -19.09 -6.66 12.84
C ASP A 129 -20.48 -7.29 13.11
N PRO A 130 -20.54 -8.59 13.43
CA PRO A 130 -21.78 -9.26 13.76
C PRO A 130 -22.50 -8.63 14.96
N LEU A 131 -21.75 -8.06 15.92
CA LEU A 131 -22.33 -7.48 17.14
C LEU A 131 -22.96 -6.11 16.86
N ALA A 132 -22.39 -5.31 15.96
CA ALA A 132 -23.00 -4.06 15.50
C ALA A 132 -24.33 -4.31 14.78
N LEU A 133 -24.41 -5.37 13.97
CA LEU A 133 -25.66 -5.79 13.31
C LEU A 133 -26.72 -6.27 14.31
N ILE A 134 -26.31 -7.08 15.31
CA ILE A 134 -27.22 -7.54 16.38
C ILE A 134 -27.74 -6.37 17.20
N SER A 135 -26.90 -5.39 17.55
CA SER A 135 -27.30 -4.21 18.31
C SER A 135 -28.31 -3.34 17.55
N GLN A 136 -28.10 -3.10 16.25
CA GLN A 136 -29.07 -2.38 15.42
C GLN A 136 -30.40 -3.14 15.29
N HIS A 137 -30.34 -4.47 15.16
CA HIS A 137 -31.53 -5.29 15.11
C HIS A 137 -32.32 -5.25 16.43
N GLN A 138 -31.63 -5.33 17.57
CA GLN A 138 -32.24 -5.23 18.91
C GLN A 138 -32.89 -3.86 19.13
N LEU A 139 -32.21 -2.77 18.77
CA LEU A 139 -32.78 -1.42 18.88
C LEU A 139 -34.05 -1.27 18.04
N ASN A 140 -34.02 -1.69 16.77
CA ASN A 140 -35.21 -1.66 15.91
C ASN A 140 -36.36 -2.51 16.48
N MET A 141 -36.08 -3.69 17.02
CA MET A 141 -37.09 -4.53 17.67
C MET A 141 -37.73 -3.85 18.89
N THR A 142 -36.94 -3.16 19.73
CA THR A 142 -37.48 -2.41 20.88
C THR A 142 -38.34 -1.22 20.45
N THR A 143 -38.00 -0.51 19.37
CA THR A 143 -38.83 0.59 18.85
C THR A 143 -40.15 0.08 18.26
N TYR A 144 -40.15 -1.07 17.56
CA TYR A 144 -41.38 -1.69 17.08
C TYR A 144 -42.28 -2.18 18.24
N GLN A 145 -41.70 -2.76 19.29
CA GLN A 145 -42.45 -3.19 20.48
C GLN A 145 -43.06 -2.00 21.24
N HIS A 146 -42.33 -0.90 21.39
CA HIS A 146 -42.86 0.33 21.98
C HIS A 146 -43.98 0.96 21.14
N HIS A 147 -43.86 0.94 19.81
CA HIS A 147 -44.93 1.41 18.92
C HIS A 147 -46.18 0.54 19.05
N GLN A 148 -46.07 -0.78 19.17
CA GLN A 148 -47.23 -1.68 19.32
C GLN A 148 -47.94 -1.54 20.67
N GLN A 149 -47.21 -1.28 21.75
CA GLN A 149 -47.81 -1.05 23.08
C GLN A 149 -48.57 0.27 23.17
N SER A 150 -48.17 1.29 22.40
CA SER A 150 -48.86 2.59 22.36
C SER A 150 -50.27 2.54 21.77
N TYR A 151 -50.64 1.49 21.02
CA TYR A 151 -51.97 1.36 20.40
C TYR A 151 -52.99 0.61 21.27
N HIS A 152 -52.61 0.10 22.44
CA HIS A 152 -53.53 -0.55 23.38
C HIS A 152 -53.87 0.39 24.53
N GLN A 153 -54.66 1.42 24.25
CA GLN A 153 -55.39 2.15 25.30
C GLN A 153 -56.82 1.59 25.36
N PRO A 154 -57.32 1.09 26.51
CA PRO A 154 -58.71 0.68 26.62
C PRO A 154 -59.58 1.93 26.69
N GLN A 155 -60.51 2.09 25.74
CA GLN A 155 -61.62 3.01 25.90
C GLN A 155 -62.60 2.40 26.91
N PHE A 156 -62.89 3.15 27.98
CA PHE A 156 -63.93 2.85 28.95
C PHE A 156 -65.33 2.93 28.34
#